data_AF-A0A416DGR0-F1
#
_entry.id   AF-A0A416DGR0-F1
#
_cell.length_a   1.000
_cell.length_b   1.000
_cell.length_c   1.000
_cell.angle_alpha   90.00
_cell.angle_beta   90.00
_cell.angle_gamma   90.00
#
_symmetry.space_group_name_H-M   'P 1'
#
loop_
_entity.id
_entity.type
_entity.pdbx_description
1 polymer ?
#
loop_
_entity_poly.entity_id
_entity_poly.type
_entity_poly.pdbx_seq_one_letter_code
_entity_poly.pdbx_strand_id
1 'polypeptide(L)'
;MKAASRGTLFFQVWLQRSGMALMLWLAGMTPVACLAAWGACLVLGLEQAWLLAGFTGWGGFWGLPVFVATLFPQVVFYIPVFWLLLSWALAKERRIRTAGFLILLLVLGMGTALEVWLNPGFVSLLVSHCPF
;
A
#
# COMPACT_ATOMS: atom_id res chain seq x y z
N MET A 1 -12.32 -12.34 19.22
CA MET A 1 -11.88 -12.27 17.81
C MET A 1 -10.90 -13.41 17.58
N LYS A 2 -11.21 -14.39 16.70
CA LYS A 2 -10.31 -15.51 16.41
C LYS A 2 -9.07 -14.93 15.71
N ALA A 3 -7.88 -15.09 16.29
CA ALA A 3 -6.64 -14.68 15.64
C ALA A 3 -6.54 -15.43 14.31
N ALA A 4 -6.80 -14.72 13.20
CA ALA A 4 -6.68 -15.29 11.87
C ALA A 4 -5.24 -15.78 11.71
N SER A 5 -5.06 -16.99 11.16
CA SER A 5 -3.72 -17.49 10.88
C SER A 5 -3.01 -16.48 9.96
N ARG A 6 -1.70 -16.28 10.15
CA ARG A 6 -0.93 -15.33 9.34
C ARG A 6 -1.08 -15.61 7.83
N GLY A 7 -1.29 -16.88 7.44
CA GLY A 7 -1.57 -17.26 6.05
C GLY A 7 -2.93 -16.77 5.54
N THR A 8 -3.97 -16.76 6.38
CA THR A 8 -5.29 -16.22 6.02
C THR A 8 -5.24 -14.69 5.86
N LEU A 9 -4.53 -14.01 6.76
CA LEU A 9 -4.27 -12.57 6.67
C LEU A 9 -3.49 -12.22 5.40
N PHE A 10 -2.43 -12.96 5.09
CA PHE A 10 -1.67 -12.79 3.86
C PHE A 10 -2.56 -12.88 2.62
N PHE A 11 -3.39 -13.92 2.52
CA PHE A 11 -4.25 -14.10 1.35
C PHE A 11 -5.30 -12.98 1.22
N GLN A 12 -5.89 -12.56 2.34
CA GLN A 12 -6.85 -11.44 2.35
C GLN A 12 -6.20 -10.13 1.88
N VAL A 13 -5.06 -9.77 2.46
CA VAL A 13 -4.33 -8.54 2.09
C VAL A 13 -3.87 -8.63 0.64
N TRP A 14 -3.30 -9.77 0.21
CA TRP A 14 -2.88 -9.95 -1.18
C TRP A 14 -4.03 -9.83 -2.17
N LEU A 15 -5.18 -10.45 -1.88
CA LEU A 15 -6.36 -10.37 -2.74
C LEU A 15 -6.91 -8.93 -2.81
N GLN A 16 -6.95 -8.23 -1.68
CA GLN A 16 -7.40 -6.84 -1.63
C GLN A 16 -6.47 -5.91 -2.43
N ARG A 17 -5.15 -6.02 -2.22
CA ARG A 17 -4.15 -5.19 -2.89
C ARG A 17 -4.08 -5.50 -4.39
N SER A 18 -4.15 -6.77 -4.77
CA SER A 18 -4.17 -7.18 -6.19
C SER A 18 -5.44 -6.72 -6.89
N GLY A 19 -6.59 -6.76 -6.21
CA GLY A 19 -7.85 -6.20 -6.70
C GLY A 19 -7.76 -4.69 -6.96
N MET A 20 -7.19 -3.93 -6.03
CA MET A 20 -6.96 -2.49 -6.21
C MET A 20 -6.00 -2.20 -7.37
N ALA A 21 -4.89 -2.95 -7.45
CA ALA A 21 -3.92 -2.83 -8.54
C ALA A 21 -4.55 -3.17 -9.91
N LEU A 22 -5.40 -4.18 -9.96
CA LEU A 22 -6.15 -4.56 -11.16
C LEU A 22 -7.12 -3.46 -11.58
N MET A 23 -7.88 -2.88 -10.65
CA MET A 23 -8.77 -1.75 -10.93
C MET A 23 -8.01 -0.56 -11.49
N LEU A 24 -6.87 -0.20 -10.89
CA LEU A 24 -6.04 0.92 -11.36
C LEU A 24 -5.41 0.63 -12.74
N TRP A 25 -4.98 -0.60 -12.98
CA TRP A 25 -4.46 -1.04 -14.27
C TRP A 25 -5.52 -0.99 -15.38
N LEU A 26 -6.72 -1.52 -15.10
CA LEU A 26 -7.86 -1.46 -16.03
C LEU A 26 -8.28 -0.01 -16.29
N ALA A 27 -8.37 0.82 -15.25
CA ALA A 27 -8.67 2.25 -15.39
C ALA A 27 -7.62 2.96 -16.26
N GLY A 28 -6.34 2.59 -16.13
CA GLY A 28 -5.23 3.08 -16.97
C GLY A 28 -5.39 2.81 -18.47
N MET A 29 -6.19 1.81 -18.86
CA MET A 29 -6.50 1.51 -20.26
C MET A 29 -7.65 2.37 -20.81
N THR A 30 -8.40 3.06 -19.94
CA THR A 30 -9.59 3.83 -20.33
C THR A 30 -9.29 5.31 -20.56
N PRO A 31 -10.12 6.05 -21.32
CA PRO A 31 -9.99 7.51 -21.51
C PRO A 31 -9.94 8.30 -20.20
N VAL A 32 -10.52 7.74 -19.14
CA VAL A 32 -10.68 8.35 -17.81
C VAL A 32 -9.46 8.08 -16.90
N ALA A 33 -8.41 7.43 -17.40
CA ALA A 33 -7.20 7.07 -16.66
C ALA A 33 -6.61 8.22 -15.81
N CYS A 34 -6.55 9.43 -16.38
CA CYS A 34 -6.05 10.61 -15.67
C CYS A 34 -6.94 10.91 -14.44
N LEU A 35 -8.25 11.07 -14.63
CA LEU A 35 -9.19 11.35 -13.53
C LEU A 35 -9.20 10.24 -12.48
N ALA A 36 -9.15 8.98 -12.90
CA ALA A 36 -9.07 7.83 -11.99
C ALA A 36 -7.78 7.85 -11.16
N ALA A 37 -6.65 8.21 -11.78
CA ALA A 37 -5.37 8.36 -11.09
C ALA A 37 -5.39 9.51 -10.06
N TRP A 38 -5.93 10.67 -10.42
CA TRP A 38 -6.11 11.78 -9.47
C TRP A 38 -7.01 11.39 -8.30
N GLY A 39 -8.12 10.71 -8.58
CA GLY A 39 -9.03 10.19 -7.55
C GLY A 39 -8.35 9.19 -6.62
N ALA A 40 -7.57 8.25 -7.17
CA ALA A 40 -6.81 7.29 -6.38
C ALA A 40 -5.77 7.99 -5.47
N CYS A 41 -5.02 8.96 -5.99
CA CYS A 41 -4.07 9.75 -5.20
C CYS A 41 -4.77 10.53 -4.07
N LEU A 42 -5.93 11.12 -4.34
CA LEU A 42 -6.70 11.87 -3.33
C LEU A 42 -7.19 10.95 -2.21
N VAL A 43 -7.83 9.82 -2.55
CA VAL A 43 -8.36 8.89 -1.55
C VAL A 43 -7.23 8.32 -0.69
N LEU A 44 -6.17 7.80 -1.33
CA LEU A 44 -5.04 7.23 -0.61
C LEU A 44 -4.33 8.29 0.25
N GLY A 45 -4.15 9.51 -0.27
CA GLY A 45 -3.52 10.60 0.46
C GLY A 45 -4.33 11.02 1.69
N LEU A 46 -5.66 11.12 1.56
CA LEU A 46 -6.55 11.45 2.68
C LEU A 46 -6.56 10.35 3.75
N GLU A 47 -6.57 9.08 3.34
CA GLU A 47 -6.49 7.95 4.28
C GLU A 47 -5.18 8.00 5.09
N GLN A 48 -4.05 8.24 4.42
CA GLN A 48 -2.76 8.36 5.12
C GLN A 48 -2.71 9.59 6.04
N ALA A 49 -3.27 10.72 5.61
CA ALA A 49 -3.33 11.93 6.43
C ALA A 49 -4.18 11.73 7.69
N TRP A 50 -5.31 11.04 7.56
CA TRP A 50 -6.18 10.71 8.69
C TRP A 50 -5.49 9.79 9.70
N LEU A 51 -4.81 8.74 9.22
CA LEU A 51 -4.04 7.82 10.07
C LEU A 51 -2.92 8.56 10.80
N LEU A 52 -2.14 9.37 10.07
CA LEU A 52 -1.08 10.19 10.66
C LEU A 52 -1.63 11.11 11.74
N ALA A 53 -2.73 11.83 11.46
CA ALA A 53 -3.38 12.70 12.43
C ALA A 53 -3.81 11.94 13.68
N GLY A 54 -4.38 10.74 13.53
CA GLY A 54 -4.73 9.86 14.64
C GLY A 54 -3.52 9.46 15.49
N PHE A 55 -2.44 8.98 14.87
CA PHE A 55 -1.21 8.62 15.59
C PHE A 55 -0.59 9.82 16.31
N THR A 56 -0.55 10.99 15.67
CA THR A 56 -0.02 12.21 16.30
C THR A 56 -0.94 12.77 17.39
N GLY A 57 -2.26 12.59 17.27
CA GLY A 57 -3.22 13.04 18.27
C GLY A 57 -3.14 12.23 19.57
N TRP A 58 -2.80 10.95 19.48
CA TRP A 58 -2.64 10.06 20.64
C TRP A 58 -1.20 10.04 21.17
N GLY A 59 -0.20 9.95 20.28
CA GLY A 59 1.21 9.79 20.64
C GLY A 59 2.03 11.07 20.59
N GLY A 60 1.42 12.23 20.32
CA GLY A 60 2.13 13.50 20.15
C GLY A 60 3.22 13.40 19.08
N PHE A 61 4.42 13.89 19.41
CA PHE A 61 5.59 13.80 18.53
C PHE A 61 6.00 12.35 18.23
N TRP A 62 5.84 11.43 19.19
CA TRP A 62 6.16 10.01 19.02
C TRP A 62 5.17 9.27 18.11
N GLY A 63 4.01 9.87 17.82
CA GLY A 63 3.07 9.34 16.84
C GLY A 63 3.62 9.28 15.42
N LEU A 64 4.51 10.21 15.06
CA LEU A 64 5.13 10.27 13.72
C LEU A 64 6.06 9.06 13.45
N PRO A 65 7.04 8.75 14.31
CA PRO A 65 7.86 7.54 14.18
C PRO A 65 7.04 6.24 14.17
N VAL A 66 5.98 6.16 14.97
CA VAL A 66 5.08 4.99 15.01
C VAL A 66 4.35 4.84 13.68
N PHE A 67 3.78 5.93 13.15
CA PHE A 67 3.16 5.92 11.84
C PHE A 67 4.13 5.45 10.76
N VAL A 68 5.36 6.00 10.73
CA VAL A 68 6.40 5.55 9.79
C VAL A 68 6.71 4.06 9.96
N ALA A 69 6.80 3.56 11.20
CA ALA A 69 7.02 2.15 11.46
C ALA A 69 5.89 1.27 10.92
N THR A 70 4.63 1.72 10.96
CA THR A 70 3.50 0.98 10.38
C THR A 70 3.56 0.89 8.85
N LEU A 71 4.33 1.77 8.18
CA LEU A 71 4.51 1.77 6.73
C LEU A 71 5.69 0.88 6.28
N PHE A 72 6.68 0.68 7.15
CA PHE A 72 7.86 -0.14 6.86
C PHE A 72 7.63 -1.62 7.24
N PRO A 73 8.11 -2.59 6.44
CA PRO A 73 8.92 -2.43 5.22
C PRO A 73 8.10 -2.37 3.91
N GLN A 74 6.77 -2.56 3.96
CA GLN A 74 5.98 -2.73 2.73
C GLN A 74 6.01 -1.52 1.79
N VAL A 75 6.24 -0.31 2.31
CA VAL A 75 6.34 0.93 1.51
C VAL A 75 7.40 0.84 0.40
N VAL A 76 8.48 0.08 0.63
CA VAL A 76 9.58 -0.12 -0.34
C VAL A 76 9.10 -0.84 -1.59
N PHE A 77 8.04 -1.66 -1.47
CA PHE A 77 7.49 -2.44 -2.58
C PHE A 77 6.24 -1.78 -3.17
N TYR A 78 5.38 -1.21 -2.33
CA TYR A 78 4.13 -0.61 -2.79
C TYR A 78 4.31 0.73 -3.52
N ILE A 79 5.25 1.58 -3.10
CA ILE A 79 5.50 2.86 -3.79
C ILE A 79 5.95 2.64 -5.25
N PRO A 80 6.95 1.80 -5.55
CA PRO A 80 7.34 1.53 -6.93
C PRO A 80 6.21 0.92 -7.78
N VAL A 81 5.43 0.00 -7.20
CA VAL A 81 4.26 -0.62 -7.87
C VAL A 81 3.23 0.45 -8.23
N PHE A 82 2.89 1.32 -7.28
CA PHE A 82 1.93 2.40 -7.50
C PHE A 82 2.44 3.41 -8.54
N TRP A 83 3.72 3.80 -8.45
CA TRP A 83 4.36 4.72 -9.40
C TRP A 83 4.37 4.16 -10.82
N LEU A 84 4.68 2.86 -10.98
CA LEU A 84 4.64 2.19 -12.28
C LEU A 84 3.22 2.18 -12.85
N LEU A 85 2.22 1.81 -12.06
CA LEU A 85 0.81 1.86 -12.48
C LEU A 85 0.38 3.27 -12.89
N LEU A 86 0.78 4.29 -12.14
CA LEU A 86 0.49 5.69 -12.43
C LEU A 86 1.17 6.15 -13.74
N SER A 87 2.44 5.80 -13.92
CA SER A 87 3.18 6.13 -15.14
C SER A 87 2.56 5.48 -16.38
N TRP A 88 2.00 4.29 -16.24
CA TRP A 88 1.31 3.60 -17.33
C TRP A 88 -0.07 4.20 -17.60
N ALA A 89 -0.79 4.63 -16.57
CA ALA A 89 -2.07 5.33 -16.72
C ALA A 89 -1.91 6.71 -17.40
N LEU A 90 -0.78 7.37 -17.17
CA LEU A 90 -0.44 8.67 -17.78
C LEU A 90 0.33 8.56 -19.11
N ALA A 91 0.75 7.35 -19.50
CA ALA A 91 1.48 7.15 -20.75
C ALA A 91 0.58 7.42 -21.95
N LYS A 92 1.11 8.18 -22.93
CA LYS A 92 0.42 8.51 -24.18
C LYS A 92 0.15 7.29 -25.06
N GLU A 93 0.98 6.25 -24.94
CA GLU A 93 0.78 4.96 -25.62
C GLU A 93 0.14 3.92 -24.68
N ARG A 94 -1.12 3.58 -24.95
CA ARG A 94 -1.84 2.52 -24.25
C ARG A 94 -1.53 1.15 -24.85
N ARG A 95 -0.30 0.67 -24.65
CA ARG A 95 0.03 -0.74 -24.91
C ARG A 95 -0.44 -1.61 -23.74
N ILE A 96 -1.08 -2.73 -24.08
CA ILE A 96 -1.47 -3.76 -23.10
C ILE A 96 -0.18 -4.43 -22.59
N ARG A 97 0.27 -4.05 -21.39
CA ARG A 97 1.47 -4.57 -20.73
C ARG A 97 1.13 -5.71 -19.76
N THR A 98 0.45 -6.76 -20.23
CA THR A 98 -0.01 -7.88 -19.38
C THR A 98 1.15 -8.58 -18.67
N ALA A 99 2.27 -8.82 -19.36
CA ALA A 99 3.46 -9.41 -18.75
C ALA A 99 4.04 -8.52 -17.64
N GLY A 100 4.04 -7.20 -17.83
CA GLY A 100 4.46 -6.25 -16.81
C GLY A 100 3.52 -6.24 -15.60
N PHE A 101 2.21 -6.35 -15.82
CA PHE A 101 1.22 -6.44 -14.75
C PHE A 101 1.37 -7.71 -13.91
N LEU A 102 1.67 -8.86 -14.54
CA LEU A 102 1.96 -10.11 -13.81
C LEU A 102 3.19 -9.98 -12.92
N ILE A 103 4.26 -9.34 -13.40
CA ILE A 103 5.46 -9.07 -12.60
C ILE A 103 5.11 -8.13 -11.42
N LEU A 104 4.29 -7.10 -11.66
CA LEU A 104 3.81 -6.21 -10.60
C LEU A 104 3.02 -6.95 -9.53
N LEU A 105 2.20 -7.94 -9.88
CA LEU A 105 1.48 -8.77 -8.90
C LEU A 105 2.41 -9.62 -8.03
N LEU A 106 3.53 -10.10 -8.60
CA LEU A 106 4.55 -10.81 -7.82
C LEU A 106 5.27 -9.87 -6.85
N VAL A 107 5.64 -8.67 -7.31
CA VAL A 107 6.25 -7.63 -6.46
C VAL A 107 5.29 -7.20 -5.36
N LEU A 108 4.00 -7.07 -5.68
CA LEU A 108 2.95 -6.79 -4.71
C LEU A 108 2.83 -7.93 -3.68
N GLY A 109 2.89 -9.19 -4.12
CA GLY A 109 2.93 -10.37 -3.25
C GLY A 109 4.13 -10.39 -2.30
N MET A 110 5.29 -9.90 -2.74
CA MET A 110 6.45 -9.71 -1.86
C MET A 110 6.20 -8.57 -0.86
N GLY A 111 5.57 -7.48 -1.28
CA GLY A 111 5.15 -6.40 -0.36
C GLY A 111 4.17 -6.87 0.72
N THR A 112 3.17 -7.67 0.35
CA THR A 112 2.16 -8.20 1.28
C THR A 112 2.76 -9.21 2.25
N ALA A 113 3.75 -9.98 1.81
CA ALA A 113 4.52 -10.87 2.67
C ALA A 113 5.21 -10.08 3.80
N LEU A 114 5.89 -9.00 3.43
CA LEU A 114 6.58 -8.13 4.37
C LEU A 114 5.62 -7.41 5.33
N GLU A 115 4.45 -6.99 4.84
CA GLU A 115 3.37 -6.39 5.65
C GLU A 115 2.84 -7.36 6.71
N VAL A 116 2.67 -8.64 6.38
CA VAL A 116 2.08 -9.61 7.32
C VAL A 116 3.10 -10.16 8.31
N TRP A 117 4.36 -10.33 7.90
CA TRP A 117 5.37 -11.02 8.71
C TRP A 117 6.38 -10.08 9.39
N LEU A 118 6.82 -9.01 8.72
CA LEU A 118 7.86 -8.13 9.25
C LEU A 118 7.31 -6.88 9.93
N ASN A 119 6.28 -6.24 9.37
CA ASN A 119 5.70 -5.01 9.93
C ASN A 119 5.27 -5.15 11.41
N PRO A 120 4.59 -6.22 11.86
CA PRO A 120 4.23 -6.38 13.27
C PRO A 120 5.46 -6.41 14.20
N GLY A 121 6.58 -6.94 13.72
CA GLY A 121 7.85 -6.95 14.46
C GLY A 121 8.47 -5.56 14.59
N PHE A 122 8.48 -4.78 13.50
CA PHE A 122 8.96 -3.39 13.51
C PHE A 122 8.12 -2.50 14.43
N VAL A 123 6.79 -2.58 14.33
CA VAL A 123 5.88 -1.80 15.17
C VAL A 123 6.03 -2.19 16.64
N SER A 124 6.09 -3.49 16.96
CA SER A 124 6.27 -3.95 18.34
C SER A 124 7.60 -3.50 18.94
N LEU A 125 8.68 -3.51 18.16
CA LEU A 125 9.99 -3.05 18.61
C LEU A 125 9.96 -1.55 18.90
N LEU A 126 9.37 -0.75 18.02
CA LEU A 126 9.33 0.70 18.17
C LEU A 126 8.42 1.13 19.33
N VAL A 127 7.24 0.51 19.47
CA VAL A 127 6.32 0.77 20.59
C VAL A 127 6.96 0.42 21.94
N SER A 128 7.78 -0.63 22.01
CA SER A 128 8.45 -1.01 23.28
C SER A 128 9.49 0.01 23.77
N HIS A 129 9.95 0.91 22.91
CA HIS A 129 10.94 1.94 23.23
C HIS A 129 10.33 3.35 23.27
N CYS A 130 9.04 3.49 22.96
CA CYS A 130 8.33 4.76 23.02
C CYS A 130 7.68 4.97 24.40
N PRO A 131 7.92 6.11 25.06
CA PRO A 131 7.21 6.48 26.28
C PRO A 131 5.84 7.08 25.88
N PHE A 132 4.79 6.26 25.87
CA PHE A 132 3.40 6.73 25.77
C PHE A 132 2.81 6.95 27.16
#